data_AF-A0A409W3T1-F1
#
_entry.id   AF-A0A409W3T1-F1
#
_cell.length_a   1.000
_cell.length_b   1.000
_cell.length_c   1.000
_cell.angle_alpha   90.00
_cell.angle_beta   90.00
_cell.angle_gamma   90.00
#
_symmetry.space_group_name_H-M   'P 1'
#
loop_
_entity.id
_entity.type
_entity.pdbx_description
1 polymer ?
#
loop_
_entity_poly.entity_id
_entity_poly.type
_entity_poly.pdbx_seq_one_letter_code
_entity_poly.pdbx_strand_id
1 'polypeptide(L)'
;MELNDDLMAVSLEERTRMLEEESALRNMLSGEQARHEQIRKMMEEELLKERQRRVLAEETLEDVRRECRAPFIVPALMEAFIHVSRTTTVVLQNAAASQSQTQTQMPTPASKVAVPPSTSVQVTEVPALLGDSNGHYRIHILGNSGSGKSTTAKELGHILKIPVIPMDEIMWNPGWKPSSDAEFQRKLRRMMDDSPNGWIADGDYLRKGSQIAFDEATDVIWLDPPLILYFPRIIIRTIRRLLHLEPPCCEGCPETVSEAFFSRKSILLWSLSGHWSNRRINAEKMTEFGITNGTRIDQGKMRRIGGWGGELRRWLECVKILVS
;
A
#
# COMPACT_ATOMS: atom_id res chain seq x y z
N MET A 1 44.78 -70.22 -28.28
CA MET A 1 44.85 -68.78 -28.59
C MET A 1 43.47 -68.15 -28.42
N GLU A 2 42.40 -68.80 -28.89
CA GLU A 2 41.00 -68.35 -28.74
C GLU A 2 40.53 -68.16 -27.28
N LEU A 3 40.92 -69.04 -26.35
CA LEU A 3 40.45 -68.97 -24.95
C LEU A 3 40.88 -67.70 -24.19
N ASN A 4 41.95 -67.03 -24.64
CA ASN A 4 42.48 -65.83 -24.02
C ASN A 4 41.82 -64.55 -24.58
N ASP A 5 41.35 -64.60 -25.82
CA ASP A 5 40.65 -63.49 -26.46
C ASP A 5 39.21 -63.37 -25.94
N ASP A 6 38.53 -64.50 -25.69
CA ASP A 6 37.20 -64.52 -25.06
C ASP A 6 37.24 -63.99 -23.61
N LEU A 7 38.28 -64.34 -22.84
CA LEU A 7 38.46 -63.86 -21.47
C LEU A 7 38.72 -62.34 -21.41
N MET A 8 39.47 -61.82 -22.38
CA MET A 8 39.73 -60.39 -22.51
C MET A 8 38.49 -59.61 -23.00
N ALA A 9 37.68 -60.20 -23.89
CA ALA A 9 36.43 -59.62 -24.36
C ALA A 9 35.40 -59.49 -23.22
N VAL A 10 35.23 -60.55 -22.42
CA VAL A 10 34.37 -60.52 -21.22
C VAL A 10 34.84 -59.46 -20.22
N SER A 11 36.15 -59.34 -20.00
CA SER A 11 36.71 -58.31 -19.11
C SER A 11 36.52 -56.89 -19.64
N LEU A 12 36.51 -56.68 -20.97
CA LEU A 12 36.27 -55.38 -21.58
C LEU A 12 34.80 -54.97 -21.50
N GLU A 13 33.88 -55.90 -21.74
CA GLU A 13 32.44 -55.68 -21.59
C GLU A 13 32.05 -55.32 -20.14
N GLU A 14 32.63 -56.01 -19.16
CA GLU A 14 32.44 -55.67 -17.74
C GLU A 14 32.94 -54.26 -17.40
N ARG A 15 34.08 -53.85 -17.96
CA ARG A 15 34.62 -52.48 -17.76
C ARG A 15 33.76 -51.42 -18.42
N THR A 16 33.25 -51.66 -19.64
CA THR A 16 32.35 -50.70 -20.31
C THR A 16 31.04 -50.56 -19.54
N ARG A 17 30.49 -51.66 -19.02
CA ARG A 17 29.27 -51.62 -18.21
C ARG A 17 29.48 -50.85 -16.89
N MET A 18 30.62 -51.05 -16.21
CA MET A 18 30.95 -50.28 -15.01
C MET A 18 31.10 -48.78 -15.30
N LEU A 19 31.70 -48.41 -16.43
CA LEU A 19 31.83 -47.00 -16.83
C LEU A 19 30.46 -46.37 -17.17
N GLU A 20 29.56 -47.13 -17.81
CA GLU A 20 28.19 -46.70 -18.06
C GLU A 20 27.41 -46.49 -16.75
N GLU A 21 27.50 -47.43 -15.81
CA GLU A 21 26.90 -47.32 -14.46
C GLU A 21 27.46 -46.12 -13.68
N GLU A 22 28.79 -45.89 -13.72
CA GLU A 22 29.43 -44.73 -13.09
C GLU A 22 28.96 -43.40 -13.73
N SER A 23 28.82 -43.37 -15.07
CA SER A 23 28.30 -42.19 -15.78
C SER A 23 26.85 -41.89 -15.41
N ALA A 24 26.02 -42.93 -15.26
CA ALA A 24 24.62 -42.81 -14.87
C ALA A 24 24.51 -42.27 -13.43
N LEU A 25 25.32 -42.78 -12.50
CA LEU A 25 25.36 -42.31 -11.11
C LEU A 25 25.82 -40.84 -11.02
N ARG A 26 26.84 -40.45 -11.79
CA ARG A 26 27.29 -39.04 -11.84
C ARG A 26 26.20 -38.11 -12.37
N ASN A 27 25.48 -38.52 -13.40
CA ASN A 27 24.37 -37.74 -13.95
C ASN A 27 23.23 -37.60 -12.93
N MET A 28 22.87 -38.67 -12.22
CA MET A 28 21.87 -38.61 -11.15
C MET A 28 22.28 -37.65 -10.02
N LEU A 29 23.52 -37.76 -9.54
CA LEU A 29 24.05 -36.89 -8.47
C LEU A 29 24.05 -35.42 -8.90
N SER A 30 24.45 -35.12 -10.13
CA SER A 30 24.42 -33.75 -10.66
C SER A 30 23.00 -33.20 -10.74
N GLY A 31 22.01 -34.03 -11.10
CA GLY A 31 20.61 -33.66 -11.12
C GLY A 31 20.04 -33.40 -9.73
N GLU A 32 20.46 -34.16 -8.72
CA GLU A 32 20.07 -33.97 -7.33
C GLU A 32 20.68 -32.69 -6.73
N GLN A 33 21.94 -32.40 -7.04
CA GLN A 33 22.60 -31.15 -6.65
C GLN A 33 21.90 -29.92 -7.26
N ALA A 34 21.52 -29.97 -8.54
CA ALA A 34 20.78 -28.90 -9.19
C ALA A 34 19.41 -28.64 -8.52
N ARG A 35 18.69 -29.72 -8.14
CA ARG A 35 17.43 -29.61 -7.39
C ARG A 35 17.63 -28.96 -6.02
N HIS A 36 18.66 -29.37 -5.28
CA HIS A 36 18.98 -28.77 -3.98
C HIS A 36 19.34 -27.29 -4.10
N GLU A 37 20.09 -26.90 -5.13
CA GLU A 37 20.40 -25.48 -5.37
C GLU A 37 19.14 -24.66 -5.70
N GLN A 38 18.22 -25.24 -6.47
CA GLN A 38 16.96 -24.58 -6.83
C GLN A 38 16.03 -24.41 -5.60
N ILE A 39 15.91 -25.44 -4.76
CA ILE A 39 15.17 -25.36 -3.49
C ILE A 39 15.79 -24.30 -2.57
N ARG A 40 17.13 -24.25 -2.49
CA ARG A 40 17.82 -23.25 -1.67
C ARG A 40 17.53 -21.82 -2.16
N LYS A 41 17.59 -21.57 -3.47
CA LYS A 41 17.25 -20.25 -4.04
C LYS A 41 15.80 -19.85 -3.74
N MET A 42 14.84 -20.78 -3.92
CA MET A 42 13.44 -20.53 -3.57
C MET A 42 13.26 -20.20 -2.08
N MET A 43 13.94 -20.94 -1.20
CA MET A 43 13.86 -20.72 0.24
C MET A 43 14.51 -19.37 0.64
N GLU A 44 15.61 -18.98 0.00
CA GLU A 44 16.25 -17.68 0.21
C GLU A 44 15.33 -16.52 -0.24
N GLU A 45 14.63 -16.67 -1.37
CA GLU A 45 13.63 -15.70 -1.83
C GLU A 45 12.42 -15.60 -0.89
N GLU A 46 11.89 -16.73 -0.41
CA GLU A 46 10.81 -16.73 0.58
C GLU A 46 11.24 -16.10 1.90
N LEU A 47 12.44 -16.42 2.37
CA LEU A 47 13.01 -15.84 3.58
C LEU A 47 13.18 -14.33 3.44
N LEU A 48 13.60 -13.85 2.26
CA LEU A 48 13.73 -12.42 1.98
C LEU A 48 12.35 -11.73 2.01
N LYS A 49 11.33 -12.33 1.37
CA LYS A 49 9.95 -11.83 1.41
C LYS A 49 9.42 -11.80 2.84
N GLU A 50 9.69 -12.81 3.63
CA GLU A 50 9.26 -12.88 5.03
C GLU A 50 9.99 -11.86 5.91
N ARG A 51 11.29 -11.64 5.70
CA ARG A 51 12.04 -10.56 6.36
C ARG A 51 11.47 -9.18 6.02
N GLN A 52 11.19 -8.92 4.75
CA GLN A 52 10.56 -7.67 4.32
C GLN A 52 9.19 -7.48 4.98
N ARG A 53 8.38 -8.54 5.09
CA ARG A 53 7.10 -8.50 5.82
C ARG A 53 7.27 -8.17 7.30
N ARG A 54 8.31 -8.72 7.96
CA ARG A 54 8.59 -8.46 9.38
C ARG A 54 9.03 -7.03 9.62
N VAL A 55 9.97 -6.52 8.82
CA VAL A 55 10.41 -5.12 8.91
C VAL A 55 9.22 -4.19 8.71
N LEU A 56 8.40 -4.44 7.69
CA LEU A 56 7.16 -3.69 7.45
C LEU A 56 6.22 -3.77 8.67
N ALA A 57 6.04 -4.95 9.27
CA ALA A 57 5.18 -5.15 10.43
C ALA A 57 5.74 -4.51 11.72
N GLU A 58 7.05 -4.45 11.90
CA GLU A 58 7.70 -3.78 13.03
C GLU A 58 7.61 -2.27 12.88
N GLU A 59 7.94 -1.71 11.71
CA GLU A 59 7.71 -0.29 11.40
C GLU A 59 6.24 0.09 11.58
N THR A 60 5.34 -0.78 11.13
CA THR A 60 3.89 -0.69 11.34
C THR A 60 3.59 -0.51 12.83
N LEU A 61 4.08 -1.41 13.69
CA LEU A 61 3.80 -1.37 15.13
C LEU A 61 4.43 -0.17 15.84
N GLU A 62 5.60 0.27 15.40
CA GLU A 62 6.24 1.48 15.94
C GLU A 62 5.45 2.74 15.60
N ASP A 63 4.97 2.86 14.37
CA ASP A 63 4.12 3.97 13.99
C ASP A 63 2.73 3.88 14.66
N VAL A 64 2.13 2.69 14.87
CA VAL A 64 0.93 2.54 15.75
C VAL A 64 1.23 3.18 17.10
N ARG A 65 2.31 2.74 17.75
CA ARG A 65 2.65 3.19 19.10
C ARG A 65 2.91 4.68 19.14
N ARG A 66 3.52 5.27 18.11
CA ARG A 66 3.78 6.70 18.02
C ARG A 66 2.50 7.50 17.83
N GLU A 67 1.60 7.07 16.94
CA GLU A 67 0.32 7.73 16.69
C GLU A 67 -0.64 7.58 17.88
N CYS A 68 -0.58 6.46 18.62
CA CYS A 68 -1.31 6.26 19.87
C CYS A 68 -0.76 7.08 21.05
N ARG A 69 0.46 7.65 20.95
CA ARG A 69 1.02 8.59 21.94
C ARG A 69 0.59 10.04 21.68
N ALA A 70 0.00 10.34 20.51
CA ALA A 70 -0.67 11.61 20.31
C ALA A 70 -1.96 11.65 21.16
N PRO A 71 -2.38 12.81 21.67
CA PRO A 71 -3.41 12.93 22.73
C PRO A 71 -4.84 12.47 22.35
N PHE A 72 -5.04 11.88 21.16
CA PHE A 72 -6.35 11.68 20.56
C PHE A 72 -6.81 10.24 20.38
N ILE A 73 -5.98 9.21 20.65
CA ILE A 73 -6.41 7.81 20.56
C ILE A 73 -6.33 7.18 21.94
N VAL A 74 -7.49 6.88 22.55
CA VAL A 74 -7.55 6.15 23.82
C VAL A 74 -6.95 4.76 23.61
N PRO A 75 -5.84 4.39 24.27
CA PRO A 75 -5.14 3.12 24.03
C PRO A 75 -6.05 1.89 24.11
N ALA A 76 -7.05 1.90 24.99
CA ALA A 76 -8.01 0.81 25.16
C ALA A 76 -8.89 0.55 23.91
N LEU A 77 -9.22 1.60 23.15
CA LEU A 77 -10.05 1.47 21.94
C LEU A 77 -9.25 0.87 20.78
N MET A 78 -7.96 1.18 20.71
CA MET A 78 -7.04 0.56 19.77
C MET A 78 -6.75 -0.90 20.14
N GLU A 79 -6.56 -1.22 21.42
CA GLU A 79 -6.39 -2.60 21.89
C GLU A 79 -7.61 -3.46 21.55
N ALA A 80 -8.83 -2.94 21.77
CA ALA A 80 -10.06 -3.61 21.36
C ALA A 80 -10.13 -3.84 19.85
N PHE A 81 -9.71 -2.86 19.05
CA PHE A 81 -9.71 -2.97 17.59
C PHE A 81 -8.64 -3.94 17.06
N ILE A 82 -7.43 -3.94 17.63
CA ILE A 82 -6.35 -4.90 17.34
C ILE A 82 -6.81 -6.31 17.70
N HIS A 83 -7.53 -6.47 18.82
CA HIS A 83 -8.09 -7.74 19.22
C HIS A 83 -9.10 -8.25 18.17
N VAL A 84 -10.08 -7.41 17.78
CA VAL A 84 -11.08 -7.75 16.76
C VAL A 84 -10.45 -8.03 15.39
N SER A 85 -9.42 -7.28 14.99
CA SER A 85 -8.76 -7.52 13.71
C SER A 85 -8.00 -8.85 13.70
N ARG A 86 -7.32 -9.21 14.81
CA ARG A 86 -6.66 -10.52 14.96
C ARG A 86 -7.67 -11.67 14.91
N THR A 87 -8.82 -11.54 15.55
CA THR A 87 -9.89 -12.55 15.50
C THR A 87 -10.41 -12.70 14.06
N THR A 88 -10.54 -11.60 13.32
CA THR A 88 -11.00 -11.62 11.92
C THR A 88 -9.96 -12.28 11.00
N THR A 89 -8.67 -12.02 11.21
CA THR A 89 -7.58 -12.68 10.47
C THR A 89 -7.52 -14.17 10.77
N VAL A 90 -7.73 -14.59 12.03
CA VAL A 90 -7.81 -16.02 12.40
C VAL A 90 -9.03 -16.69 11.77
N VAL A 91 -10.18 -16.02 11.69
CA VAL A 91 -11.38 -16.56 11.02
C VAL A 91 -11.15 -16.70 9.51
N LEU A 92 -10.50 -15.74 8.86
CA LEU A 92 -10.17 -15.80 7.42
C LEU A 92 -9.08 -16.85 7.13
N GLN A 93 -8.08 -17.00 8.01
CA GLN A 93 -7.04 -18.04 7.92
C GLN A 93 -7.62 -19.43 8.17
N ASN A 94 -8.55 -19.59 9.12
CA ASN A 94 -9.22 -20.85 9.38
C ASN A 94 -10.17 -21.22 8.23
N ALA A 95 -10.84 -20.24 7.62
CA ALA A 95 -11.65 -20.45 6.41
C ALA A 95 -10.81 -20.87 5.20
N ALA A 96 -9.59 -20.31 5.04
CA ALA A 96 -8.64 -20.73 4.01
C ALA A 96 -8.00 -22.10 4.30
N ALA A 97 -7.69 -22.40 5.57
CA ALA A 97 -7.13 -23.68 6.01
C ALA A 97 -8.14 -24.84 5.90
N SER A 98 -9.44 -24.54 5.88
CA SER A 98 -10.52 -25.54 5.68
C SER A 98 -10.58 -26.09 4.26
N GLN A 99 -9.88 -25.48 3.29
CA GLN A 99 -9.85 -25.91 1.88
C GLN A 99 -8.53 -26.56 1.46
N SER A 100 -7.61 -26.82 2.39
CA SER A 100 -6.27 -27.36 2.08
C SER A 100 -5.88 -28.45 3.08
N GLN A 101 -6.67 -29.52 3.15
CA GLN A 101 -6.28 -30.76 3.82
C GLN A 101 -6.12 -31.89 2.81
N THR A 102 -4.96 -31.93 2.16
CA THR A 102 -4.32 -33.20 1.79
C THR A 102 -2.86 -33.14 2.26
N GLN A 103 -2.60 -33.95 3.27
CA GLN A 103 -1.34 -34.32 3.92
C GLN A 103 -0.05 -34.01 3.16
N THR A 104 0.95 -33.47 3.89
CA THR A 104 2.20 -34.19 4.24
C THR A 104 2.82 -33.52 5.47
N GLN A 105 3.03 -34.30 6.53
CA GLN A 105 3.70 -33.90 7.78
C GLN A 105 5.20 -33.70 7.55
N MET A 106 5.74 -32.62 8.12
CA MET A 106 7.17 -32.44 8.41
C MET A 106 7.33 -32.12 9.91
N PRO A 107 8.44 -32.53 10.55
CA PRO A 107 8.55 -32.58 12.01
C PRO A 107 8.94 -31.23 12.65
N THR A 108 8.58 -31.12 13.93
CA THR A 108 8.80 -30.04 14.90
C THR A 108 10.26 -29.55 14.98
N PRO A 109 10.52 -28.24 15.22
CA PRO A 109 11.85 -27.66 15.07
C PRO A 109 12.70 -27.82 16.33
N ALA A 110 13.99 -28.09 16.13
CA ALA A 110 15.02 -27.88 17.14
C ALA A 110 16.10 -26.93 16.61
N SER A 111 16.55 -26.07 17.52
CA SER A 111 17.78 -25.28 17.52
C SER A 111 17.70 -23.82 17.06
N LYS A 112 18.05 -22.97 18.05
CA LYS A 112 18.36 -21.54 17.94
C LYS A 112 19.55 -21.37 17.01
N VAL A 113 19.36 -20.68 15.89
CA VAL A 113 20.47 -20.14 15.09
C VAL A 113 20.59 -18.66 15.40
N ALA A 114 21.81 -18.26 15.82
CA ALA A 114 22.17 -16.91 16.18
C ALA A 114 21.99 -15.93 15.01
N VAL A 115 21.52 -14.74 15.34
CA VAL A 115 21.32 -13.61 14.42
C VAL A 115 22.66 -12.89 14.21
N PRO A 116 23.22 -12.81 12.99
CA PRO A 116 24.31 -11.88 12.70
C PRO A 116 23.75 -10.45 12.48
N PRO A 117 24.52 -9.39 12.78
CA PRO A 117 24.02 -8.02 12.77
C PRO A 117 23.89 -7.46 11.35
N SER A 118 22.75 -6.80 11.14
CA SER A 118 22.47 -5.65 10.26
C SER A 118 23.28 -5.53 8.96
N THR A 119 22.67 -5.97 7.85
CA THR A 119 22.90 -5.34 6.54
C THR A 119 21.70 -4.44 6.26
N SER A 120 21.96 -3.15 6.11
CA SER A 120 20.99 -2.09 5.83
C SER A 120 20.08 -2.44 4.65
N VAL A 121 18.80 -2.63 4.93
CA VAL A 121 17.74 -2.69 3.90
C VAL A 121 17.61 -1.29 3.31
N GLN A 122 17.86 -1.14 2.01
CA GLN A 122 17.56 0.10 1.29
C GLN A 122 16.04 0.28 1.26
N VAL A 123 15.54 1.21 2.07
CA VAL A 123 14.15 1.66 2.03
C VAL A 123 13.98 2.46 0.74
N THR A 124 13.14 1.98 -0.17
CA THR A 124 12.78 2.70 -1.40
C THR A 124 12.15 4.04 -1.06
N GLU A 125 12.85 5.14 -1.32
CA GLU A 125 12.34 6.49 -1.09
C GLU A 125 11.27 6.86 -2.14
N VAL A 126 10.16 7.44 -1.69
CA VAL A 126 9.11 7.95 -2.58
C VAL A 126 9.68 9.10 -3.42
N PRO A 127 9.53 9.11 -4.76
CA PRO A 127 10.11 10.15 -5.61
C PRO A 127 9.64 11.57 -5.25
N ALA A 128 10.52 12.55 -5.44
CA ALA A 128 10.22 13.97 -5.26
C ALA A 128 9.19 14.50 -6.27
N LEU A 129 8.59 15.67 -6.02
CA LEU A 129 7.61 16.31 -6.92
C LEU A 129 8.22 16.69 -8.28
N LEU A 130 7.44 16.59 -9.36
CA LEU A 130 7.88 16.94 -10.72
C LEU A 130 7.72 18.43 -10.98
N GLY A 131 6.52 18.97 -10.73
CA GLY A 131 6.15 20.32 -11.20
C GLY A 131 6.10 20.42 -12.73
N ASP A 132 5.88 21.63 -13.24
CA ASP A 132 6.02 21.94 -14.67
C ASP A 132 7.31 22.71 -14.97
N SER A 133 7.56 23.01 -16.26
CA SER A 133 8.76 23.71 -16.71
C SER A 133 8.95 25.10 -16.13
N ASN A 134 7.89 25.71 -15.57
CA ASN A 134 7.91 27.02 -14.94
C ASN A 134 8.04 26.93 -13.41
N GLY A 135 8.18 25.71 -12.86
CA GLY A 135 8.22 25.48 -11.42
C GLY A 135 6.85 25.58 -10.75
N HIS A 136 5.74 25.50 -11.50
CA HIS A 136 4.41 25.46 -10.92
C HIS A 136 4.01 24.01 -10.58
N TYR A 137 3.27 23.85 -9.48
CA TYR A 137 2.82 22.54 -9.01
C TYR A 137 1.30 22.46 -9.09
N ARG A 138 0.79 21.48 -9.83
CA ARG A 138 -0.63 21.13 -9.88
C ARG A 138 -0.79 19.73 -9.32
N ILE A 139 -1.25 19.64 -8.09
CA ILE A 139 -1.21 18.40 -7.30
C ILE A 139 -2.63 17.88 -7.09
N HIS A 140 -2.89 16.64 -7.49
CA HIS A 140 -4.15 15.95 -7.15
C HIS A 140 -3.90 14.89 -6.08
N ILE A 141 -4.53 15.06 -4.91
CA ILE A 141 -4.40 14.12 -3.78
C ILE A 141 -5.58 13.15 -3.76
N LEU A 142 -5.29 11.87 -3.94
CA LEU A 142 -6.22 10.75 -3.93
C LEU A 142 -6.10 9.96 -2.62
N GLY A 143 -7.18 9.26 -2.25
CA GLY A 143 -7.22 8.45 -1.04
C GLY A 143 -8.59 8.42 -0.38
N ASN A 144 -8.80 7.44 0.49
CA ASN A 144 -10.09 7.26 1.17
C ASN A 144 -10.40 8.38 2.17
N SER A 145 -11.66 8.49 2.63
CA SER A 145 -11.98 9.38 3.75
C SER A 145 -11.16 8.98 4.98
N GLY A 146 -10.68 9.97 5.73
CA GLY A 146 -9.85 9.75 6.91
C GLY A 146 -8.37 9.45 6.64
N SER A 147 -7.94 9.18 5.39
CA SER A 147 -6.55 8.81 5.09
C SER A 147 -5.52 9.93 5.33
N GLY A 148 -5.96 11.14 5.68
CA GLY A 148 -5.08 12.29 5.96
C GLY A 148 -4.86 13.21 4.77
N LYS A 149 -5.64 13.08 3.69
CA LYS A 149 -5.53 13.94 2.49
C LYS A 149 -5.60 15.42 2.82
N SER A 150 -6.63 15.88 3.52
CA SER A 150 -6.80 17.30 3.84
C SER A 150 -5.68 17.86 4.71
N THR A 151 -5.12 17.05 5.62
CA THR A 151 -3.96 17.43 6.41
C THR A 151 -2.72 17.57 5.52
N THR A 152 -2.49 16.59 4.64
CA THR A 152 -1.37 16.59 3.70
C THR A 152 -1.48 17.73 2.69
N ALA A 153 -2.69 18.00 2.19
CA ALA A 153 -2.99 19.08 1.26
C ALA A 153 -2.67 20.44 1.87
N LYS A 154 -3.09 20.67 3.13
CA LYS A 154 -2.77 21.89 3.87
C LYS A 154 -1.27 22.05 4.08
N GLU A 155 -0.59 21.00 4.54
CA GLU A 155 0.86 21.06 4.75
C GLU A 155 1.62 21.34 3.44
N LEU A 156 1.27 20.66 2.35
CA LEU A 156 1.85 20.93 1.02
C LEU A 156 1.52 22.35 0.53
N GLY A 157 0.29 22.82 0.73
CA GLY A 157 -0.11 24.18 0.38
C GLY A 157 0.72 25.23 1.10
N HIS A 158 1.06 24.99 2.38
CA HIS A 158 1.98 25.84 3.14
C HIS A 158 3.43 25.79 2.62
N ILE A 159 3.94 24.59 2.31
CA ILE A 159 5.31 24.40 1.80
C ILE A 159 5.48 25.08 0.44
N LEU A 160 4.55 24.84 -0.48
CA LEU A 160 4.59 25.29 -1.86
C LEU A 160 3.99 26.69 -2.06
N LYS A 161 3.32 27.24 -1.05
CA LYS A 161 2.61 28.53 -1.09
C LYS A 161 1.56 28.60 -2.20
N ILE A 162 0.84 27.51 -2.44
CA ILE A 162 -0.23 27.40 -3.44
C ILE A 162 -1.58 27.10 -2.78
N PRO A 163 -2.71 27.52 -3.39
CA PRO A 163 -4.03 27.30 -2.84
C PRO A 163 -4.41 25.82 -2.80
N VAL A 164 -5.14 25.45 -1.75
CA VAL A 164 -5.78 24.14 -1.60
C VAL A 164 -7.25 24.27 -2.00
N ILE A 165 -7.72 23.36 -2.83
CA ILE A 165 -9.09 23.23 -3.31
C ILE A 165 -9.70 21.99 -2.63
N PRO A 166 -10.45 22.16 -1.52
CA PRO A 166 -11.12 21.04 -0.86
C PRO A 166 -12.34 20.63 -1.69
N MET A 167 -12.27 19.48 -2.36
CA MET A 167 -13.37 19.05 -3.25
C MET A 167 -14.65 18.71 -2.47
N ASP A 168 -14.54 18.34 -1.21
CA ASP A 168 -15.70 18.08 -0.35
C ASP A 168 -16.57 19.34 -0.18
N GLU A 169 -15.98 20.54 -0.13
CA GLU A 169 -16.72 21.80 0.04
C GLU A 169 -17.51 22.21 -1.21
N ILE A 170 -17.05 21.83 -2.40
CA ILE A 170 -17.77 22.09 -3.66
C ILE A 170 -18.76 20.98 -4.02
N MET A 171 -18.54 19.76 -3.52
CA MET A 171 -19.40 18.60 -3.77
C MET A 171 -20.68 18.65 -2.95
N TRP A 172 -20.63 19.10 -1.70
CA TRP A 172 -21.76 18.99 -0.79
C TRP A 172 -22.43 20.33 -0.51
N ASN A 173 -23.74 20.39 -0.74
CA ASN A 173 -24.60 21.48 -0.34
C ASN A 173 -25.26 21.18 1.03
N PRO A 174 -25.81 22.20 1.73
CA PRO A 174 -26.47 22.01 3.02
C PRO A 174 -27.49 20.86 3.04
N GLY A 175 -27.45 20.07 4.12
CA GLY A 175 -28.24 18.85 4.27
C GLY A 175 -27.71 17.65 3.48
N TRP A 176 -26.39 17.57 3.26
CA TRP A 176 -25.74 16.48 2.53
C TRP A 176 -26.28 16.26 1.12
N LYS A 177 -26.62 17.36 0.44
CA LYS A 177 -27.13 17.31 -0.93
C LYS A 177 -25.97 17.39 -1.93
N PRO A 178 -25.70 16.33 -2.71
CA PRO A 178 -24.62 16.37 -3.68
C PRO A 178 -24.92 17.39 -4.79
N SER A 179 -23.94 18.21 -5.14
CA SER A 179 -23.92 19.00 -6.37
C SER A 179 -24.07 18.07 -7.58
N SER A 180 -24.68 18.57 -8.66
CA SER A 180 -24.69 17.82 -9.93
C SER A 180 -23.26 17.70 -10.48
N ASP A 181 -22.99 16.63 -11.23
CA ASP A 181 -21.66 16.39 -11.82
C ASP A 181 -21.18 17.61 -12.64
N ALA A 182 -22.09 18.25 -13.41
CA ALA A 182 -21.79 19.46 -14.17
C ALA A 182 -21.51 20.68 -13.28
N GLU A 183 -22.23 20.85 -12.18
CA GLU A 183 -22.00 21.96 -11.25
C GLU A 183 -20.67 21.81 -10.51
N PHE A 184 -20.39 20.59 -10.03
CA PHE A 184 -19.11 20.25 -9.40
C PHE A 184 -17.94 20.54 -10.35
N GLN A 185 -18.02 20.06 -11.58
CA GLN A 185 -16.98 20.32 -12.61
C GLN A 185 -16.78 21.81 -12.87
N ARG A 186 -17.86 22.59 -13.01
CA ARG A 186 -17.76 24.04 -13.22
C ARG A 186 -17.07 24.74 -12.03
N LYS A 187 -17.44 24.39 -10.79
CA LYS A 187 -16.83 24.96 -9.58
C LYS A 187 -15.35 24.61 -9.51
N LEU A 188 -15.00 23.34 -9.72
CA LEU A 188 -13.61 22.86 -9.72
C LEU A 188 -12.77 23.56 -10.80
N ARG A 189 -13.26 23.61 -12.05
CA ARG A 189 -12.58 24.28 -13.16
C ARG A 189 -12.30 25.74 -12.87
N ARG A 190 -13.29 26.47 -12.34
CA ARG A 190 -13.12 27.87 -11.97
C ARG A 190 -12.01 28.06 -10.93
N MET A 191 -11.99 27.24 -9.87
CA MET A 191 -10.96 27.34 -8.83
C MET A 191 -9.55 27.02 -9.34
N MET A 192 -9.42 26.07 -10.27
CA MET A 192 -8.15 25.77 -10.93
C MET A 192 -7.69 26.93 -11.82
N ASP A 193 -8.61 27.56 -12.56
CA ASP A 193 -8.31 28.71 -13.43
C ASP A 193 -7.93 29.97 -12.66
N ASP A 194 -8.54 30.20 -11.51
CA ASP A 194 -8.21 31.31 -10.62
C ASP A 194 -6.82 31.12 -9.96
N SER A 195 -6.17 29.96 -10.16
CA SER A 195 -4.89 29.54 -9.54
C SER A 195 -3.81 29.14 -10.58
N PRO A 196 -3.42 30.05 -11.51
CA PRO A 196 -2.54 29.69 -12.64
C PRO A 196 -1.11 29.30 -12.23
N ASN A 197 -0.65 29.73 -11.05
CA ASN A 197 0.69 29.45 -10.53
C ASN A 197 0.80 28.10 -9.79
N GLY A 198 -0.30 27.34 -9.73
CA GLY A 198 -0.36 26.05 -9.06
C GLY A 198 -1.55 25.92 -8.11
N TRP A 199 -1.95 24.69 -7.84
CA TRP A 199 -3.08 24.36 -6.96
C TRP A 199 -2.93 22.94 -6.42
N ILE A 200 -3.61 22.67 -5.30
CA ILE A 200 -3.73 21.33 -4.71
C ILE A 200 -5.20 20.96 -4.64
N ALA A 201 -5.62 19.95 -5.40
CA ALA A 201 -6.98 19.46 -5.36
C ALA A 201 -7.08 18.27 -4.39
N ASP A 202 -7.84 18.43 -3.30
CA ASP A 202 -8.04 17.42 -2.27
C ASP A 202 -9.41 16.74 -2.46
N GLY A 203 -9.39 15.52 -3.00
CA GLY A 203 -10.60 14.70 -3.13
C GLY A 203 -10.51 13.67 -4.24
N ASP A 204 -11.26 12.57 -4.09
CA ASP A 204 -11.32 11.47 -5.05
C ASP A 204 -12.73 11.36 -5.63
N TYR A 205 -13.08 12.31 -6.50
CA TYR A 205 -14.38 12.45 -7.16
C TYR A 205 -14.31 12.17 -8.66
N LEU A 206 -13.46 11.21 -9.07
CA LEU A 206 -13.14 10.99 -10.48
C LEU A 206 -14.37 10.60 -11.31
N ARG A 207 -15.23 9.74 -10.74
CA ARG A 207 -16.52 9.36 -11.35
C ARG A 207 -17.55 10.51 -11.38
N LYS A 208 -17.28 11.60 -10.67
CA LYS A 208 -18.14 12.78 -10.51
C LYS A 208 -17.58 14.02 -11.21
N GLY A 209 -16.47 13.86 -11.93
CA GLY A 209 -15.93 14.88 -12.80
C GLY A 209 -14.61 15.49 -12.36
N SER A 210 -13.98 15.00 -11.29
CA SER A 210 -12.63 15.46 -10.90
C SER A 210 -11.51 14.94 -11.83
N GLN A 211 -11.87 14.28 -12.94
CA GLN A 211 -10.92 13.83 -13.97
C GLN A 211 -10.12 14.99 -14.54
N ILE A 212 -10.73 16.18 -14.65
CA ILE A 212 -10.04 17.41 -15.11
C ILE A 212 -8.82 17.74 -14.22
N ALA A 213 -8.94 17.57 -12.90
CA ALA A 213 -7.82 17.80 -11.99
C ALA A 213 -6.77 16.69 -12.14
N PHE A 214 -7.18 15.44 -12.36
CA PHE A 214 -6.22 14.38 -12.62
C PHE A 214 -5.43 14.65 -13.90
N ASP A 215 -6.10 15.06 -14.97
CA ASP A 215 -5.51 15.27 -16.29
C ASP A 215 -4.52 16.44 -16.30
N GLU A 216 -4.89 17.57 -15.68
CA GLU A 216 -4.07 18.79 -15.62
C GLU A 216 -2.98 18.77 -14.53
N ALA A 217 -3.04 17.81 -13.60
CA ALA A 217 -2.05 17.67 -12.54
C ALA A 217 -0.66 17.33 -13.11
N THR A 218 0.36 18.02 -12.58
CA THR A 218 1.78 17.66 -12.73
C THR A 218 2.11 16.45 -11.85
N ASP A 219 1.42 16.32 -10.72
CA ASP A 219 1.70 15.33 -9.70
C ASP A 219 0.40 14.76 -9.12
N VAL A 220 0.29 13.44 -9.07
CA VAL A 220 -0.82 12.75 -8.41
C VAL A 220 -0.28 11.99 -7.20
N ILE A 221 -0.82 12.29 -6.03
CA ILE A 221 -0.39 11.67 -4.77
C ILE A 221 -1.52 10.80 -4.26
N TRP A 222 -1.31 9.49 -4.26
CA TRP A 222 -2.25 8.56 -3.67
C TRP A 222 -1.83 8.18 -2.25
N LEU A 223 -2.59 8.67 -1.27
CA LEU A 223 -2.48 8.26 0.13
C LEU A 223 -3.25 6.95 0.35
N ASP A 224 -2.51 5.87 0.59
CA ASP A 224 -3.01 4.51 0.78
C ASP A 224 -2.57 3.88 2.13
N PRO A 225 -2.74 4.56 3.27
CA PRO A 225 -2.39 3.95 4.55
C PRO A 225 -3.29 2.73 4.82
N PRO A 226 -2.78 1.71 5.54
CA PRO A 226 -3.59 0.59 6.01
C PRO A 226 -4.88 1.04 6.71
N LEU A 227 -5.99 0.32 6.50
CA LEU A 227 -7.28 0.65 7.11
C LEU A 227 -7.20 0.86 8.63
N ILE A 228 -6.42 0.02 9.32
CA ILE A 228 -6.22 0.08 10.78
C ILE A 228 -5.66 1.43 11.26
N LEU A 229 -4.95 2.17 10.40
CA LEU A 229 -4.40 3.48 10.76
C LEU A 229 -5.45 4.57 10.80
N TYR A 230 -6.29 4.63 9.77
CA TYR A 230 -7.15 5.78 9.56
C TYR A 230 -8.59 5.52 9.99
N PHE A 231 -9.04 4.27 10.04
CA PHE A 231 -10.40 3.94 10.44
C PHE A 231 -10.73 4.37 11.88
N PRO A 232 -9.85 4.17 12.90
CA PRO A 232 -10.09 4.70 14.24
C PRO A 232 -10.18 6.23 14.26
N ARG A 233 -9.40 6.92 13.42
CA ARG A 233 -9.43 8.39 13.30
C ARG A 233 -10.80 8.87 12.81
N ILE A 234 -11.41 8.14 11.87
CA ILE A 234 -12.76 8.46 11.39
C ILE A 234 -13.78 8.28 12.51
N ILE A 235 -13.74 7.16 13.25
CA ILE A 235 -14.66 6.90 14.36
C ILE A 235 -14.58 8.02 15.40
N ILE A 236 -13.35 8.37 15.82
CA ILE A 236 -13.12 9.42 16.83
C ILE A 236 -13.63 10.78 16.31
N ARG A 237 -13.30 11.14 15.08
CA ARG A 237 -13.77 12.39 14.45
C ARG A 237 -15.29 12.46 14.38
N THR A 238 -15.93 11.37 13.98
CA THR A 238 -17.40 11.29 13.93
C THR A 238 -18.02 11.43 15.32
N ILE A 239 -17.48 10.75 16.33
CA ILE A 239 -17.94 10.94 17.72
C ILE A 239 -17.78 12.39 18.17
N ARG A 240 -16.64 13.03 17.89
CA ARG A 240 -16.41 14.44 18.25
C ARG A 240 -17.37 15.40 17.56
N ARG A 241 -17.67 15.19 16.28
CA ARG A 241 -18.66 15.98 15.52
C ARG A 241 -20.07 15.80 16.06
N LEU A 242 -20.44 14.59 16.43
CA LEU A 242 -21.72 14.29 17.10
C LEU A 242 -21.83 14.97 18.48
N LEU A 243 -20.70 15.13 19.18
CA LEU A 243 -20.59 15.86 20.44
C LEU A 243 -20.37 17.37 20.26
N HIS A 244 -20.40 17.89 19.03
CA HIS A 244 -20.14 19.29 18.68
C HIS A 244 -18.76 19.83 19.13
N LEU A 245 -17.79 18.93 19.31
CA LEU A 245 -16.40 19.26 19.66
C LEU A 245 -15.53 19.56 18.42
N GLU A 246 -16.10 19.43 17.23
CA GLU A 246 -15.46 19.70 15.95
C GLU A 246 -16.53 20.11 14.93
N PRO A 247 -16.24 21.07 14.02
CA PRO A 247 -17.19 21.46 12.98
C PRO A 247 -17.50 20.31 12.00
N PRO A 248 -18.66 20.36 11.33
CA PRO A 248 -19.00 19.43 10.26
C PRO A 248 -18.02 19.56 9.09
N CYS A 249 -17.99 18.57 8.18
CA CYS A 249 -17.10 18.62 7.02
C CYS A 249 -17.49 19.70 6.00
N CYS A 250 -18.76 20.07 5.94
CA CYS A 250 -19.29 21.14 5.11
C CYS A 250 -20.32 21.95 5.91
N GLU A 251 -20.47 23.22 5.55
CA GLU A 251 -21.43 24.11 6.16
C GLU A 251 -22.87 23.56 5.96
N GLY A 252 -23.65 23.52 7.05
CA GLY A 252 -25.00 22.96 7.02
C GLY A 252 -25.08 21.44 6.82
N CYS A 253 -23.98 20.70 7.00
CA CYS A 253 -23.91 19.24 6.90
C CYS A 253 -23.65 18.57 8.27
N PRO A 254 -24.55 18.67 9.26
CA PRO A 254 -24.31 18.03 10.56
C PRO A 254 -24.30 16.50 10.42
N GLU A 255 -23.39 15.84 11.13
CA GLU A 255 -23.44 14.38 11.30
C GLU A 255 -24.54 14.03 12.31
N THR A 256 -25.32 12.98 12.05
CA THR A 256 -26.32 12.45 13.00
C THR A 256 -25.95 11.04 13.44
N VAL A 257 -26.30 10.65 14.68
CA VAL A 257 -25.94 9.32 15.23
C VAL A 257 -26.53 8.19 14.38
N SER A 258 -27.78 8.34 13.95
CA SER A 258 -28.46 7.37 13.11
C SER A 258 -27.77 7.22 11.75
N GLU A 259 -27.37 8.33 11.12
CA GLU A 259 -26.67 8.28 9.83
C GLU A 259 -25.25 7.72 10.00
N ALA A 260 -24.53 8.12 11.05
CA ALA A 260 -23.15 7.73 11.29
C ALA A 260 -22.98 6.24 11.63
N PHE A 261 -23.91 5.63 12.39
CA PHE A 261 -23.74 4.25 12.89
C PHE A 261 -24.78 3.25 12.39
N PHE A 262 -25.99 3.69 12.05
CA PHE A 262 -27.14 2.79 11.83
C PHE A 262 -27.76 2.88 10.43
N SER A 263 -27.21 3.74 9.56
CA SER A 263 -27.70 3.92 8.19
C SER A 263 -26.76 3.31 7.16
N ARG A 264 -27.32 2.87 6.03
CA ARG A 264 -26.53 2.53 4.82
C ARG A 264 -25.75 3.72 4.25
N LYS A 265 -26.09 4.94 4.67
CA LYS A 265 -25.37 6.19 4.35
C LYS A 265 -24.22 6.49 5.32
N SER A 266 -23.90 5.58 6.23
CA SER A 266 -22.84 5.77 7.22
C SER A 266 -21.50 6.04 6.58
N ILE A 267 -20.85 7.12 7.03
CA ILE A 267 -19.46 7.44 6.67
C ILE A 267 -18.50 6.33 7.10
N LEU A 268 -18.81 5.59 8.17
CA LEU A 268 -18.01 4.46 8.64
C LEU A 268 -18.15 3.28 7.67
N LEU A 269 -19.38 2.91 7.29
CA LEU A 269 -19.61 1.84 6.31
C LEU A 269 -19.07 2.21 4.93
N TRP A 270 -19.23 3.47 4.51
CA TRP A 270 -18.68 3.98 3.25
C TRP A 270 -17.16 3.93 3.25
N SER A 271 -16.51 4.35 4.34
CA SER A 271 -15.04 4.31 4.43
C SER A 271 -14.53 2.87 4.46
N LEU A 272 -15.21 1.98 5.17
CA LEU A 272 -14.83 0.56 5.25
C LEU A 272 -14.97 -0.16 3.90
N SER A 273 -16.12 -0.03 3.25
CA SER A 273 -16.39 -0.64 1.95
C SER A 273 -15.59 0.02 0.81
N GLY A 274 -15.42 1.33 0.88
CA GLY A 274 -14.66 2.13 -0.07
C GLY A 274 -13.17 1.83 -0.05
N HIS A 275 -12.61 1.35 1.06
CA HIS A 275 -11.16 1.08 1.16
C HIS A 275 -10.66 0.16 0.04
N TRP A 276 -11.30 -0.99 -0.13
CA TRP A 276 -10.88 -1.99 -1.12
C TRP A 276 -11.15 -1.53 -2.56
N SER A 277 -12.30 -0.90 -2.79
CA SER A 277 -12.68 -0.38 -4.11
C SER A 277 -11.73 0.73 -4.58
N ASN A 278 -11.47 1.72 -3.72
CA ASN A 278 -10.58 2.84 -4.02
C ASN A 278 -9.15 2.34 -4.22
N ARG A 279 -8.70 1.39 -3.39
CA ARG A 279 -7.37 0.81 -3.54
C ARG A 279 -7.20 0.06 -4.86
N ARG A 280 -8.22 -0.69 -5.29
CA ARG A 280 -8.20 -1.36 -6.60
C ARG A 280 -8.13 -0.35 -7.75
N ILE A 281 -9.02 0.64 -7.76
CA ILE A 281 -9.09 1.66 -8.82
C ILE A 281 -7.78 2.47 -8.89
N ASN A 282 -7.22 2.86 -7.75
CA ASN A 282 -5.98 3.62 -7.72
C ASN A 282 -4.74 2.76 -7.99
N ALA A 283 -4.77 1.45 -7.71
CA ALA A 283 -3.74 0.51 -8.13
C ALA A 283 -3.71 0.31 -9.66
N GLU A 284 -4.88 0.26 -10.30
CA GLU A 284 -4.98 0.23 -11.76
C GLU A 284 -4.33 1.48 -12.38
N LYS A 285 -4.66 2.68 -11.86
CA LYS A 285 -4.01 3.93 -12.30
C LYS A 285 -2.53 3.98 -11.99
N MET A 286 -2.09 3.43 -10.86
CA MET A 286 -0.67 3.38 -10.50
C MET A 286 0.11 2.50 -11.49
N THR A 287 -0.50 1.43 -11.99
CA THR A 287 0.08 0.59 -13.05
C THR A 287 0.22 1.37 -14.36
N GLU A 288 -0.68 2.31 -14.65
CA GLU A 288 -0.64 3.10 -15.89
C GLU A 288 0.28 4.33 -15.78
N PHE A 289 0.08 5.16 -14.75
CA PHE A 289 0.67 6.49 -14.57
C PHE A 289 1.71 6.57 -13.45
N GLY A 290 2.12 5.43 -12.88
CA GLY A 290 3.13 5.39 -11.84
C GLY A 290 4.49 5.88 -12.32
N ILE A 291 5.15 6.74 -11.54
CA ILE A 291 6.42 7.35 -11.95
C ILE A 291 7.55 6.33 -12.10
N THR A 292 7.62 5.32 -11.23
CA THR A 292 8.72 4.36 -11.25
C THR A 292 8.42 3.12 -12.09
N ASN A 293 7.17 2.67 -12.09
CA ASN A 293 6.78 1.35 -12.61
C ASN A 293 5.54 1.42 -13.53
N GLY A 294 5.15 2.62 -13.98
CA GLY A 294 3.99 2.80 -14.85
C GLY A 294 4.25 2.28 -16.27
N THR A 295 3.21 1.80 -16.96
CA THR A 295 3.30 1.39 -18.36
C THR A 295 3.49 2.58 -19.30
N ARG A 296 3.05 3.78 -18.91
CA ARG A 296 3.29 5.04 -19.62
C ARG A 296 4.28 5.91 -18.87
N ILE A 297 5.55 5.54 -18.95
CA ILE A 297 6.64 6.23 -18.23
C ILE A 297 6.72 7.72 -18.65
N ASP A 298 6.45 8.03 -19.91
CA ASP A 298 6.41 9.39 -20.48
C ASP A 298 5.28 10.26 -19.88
N GLN A 299 4.23 9.63 -19.35
CA GLN A 299 3.11 10.28 -18.67
C GLN A 299 3.09 9.99 -17.16
N GLY A 300 4.18 9.44 -16.63
CA GLY A 300 4.31 9.07 -15.22
C GLY A 300 4.21 10.31 -14.33
N LYS A 301 3.15 10.38 -13.51
CA LYS A 301 2.91 11.48 -12.55
C LYS A 301 2.40 11.02 -11.20
N MET A 302 2.05 9.74 -11.07
CA MET A 302 1.41 9.18 -9.90
C MET A 302 2.42 8.54 -8.94
N ARG A 303 2.25 8.82 -7.65
CA ARG A 303 3.01 8.24 -6.54
C ARG A 303 2.05 7.65 -5.52
N ARG A 304 2.44 6.53 -4.92
CA ARG A 304 1.72 5.92 -3.80
C ARG A 304 2.50 6.16 -2.52
N ILE A 305 1.83 6.68 -1.51
CA ILE A 305 2.32 6.78 -0.13
C ILE A 305 1.42 5.88 0.71
N GLY A 306 1.89 4.68 1.00
CA GLY A 306 1.07 3.61 1.58
C GLY A 306 1.63 3.00 2.87
N GLY A 307 2.80 3.45 3.30
CA GLY A 307 3.42 3.12 4.56
C GLY A 307 2.72 3.79 5.73
N TRP A 308 3.18 3.46 6.92
CA TRP A 308 2.77 4.14 8.13
C TRP A 308 3.32 5.57 8.17
N GLY A 309 2.79 6.42 9.04
CA GLY A 309 2.99 7.89 9.01
C GLY A 309 4.45 8.36 8.87
N GLY A 310 5.45 7.53 9.17
CA GLY A 310 6.86 7.79 8.88
C GLY A 310 7.18 8.01 7.40
N GLU A 311 6.58 7.26 6.47
CA GLU A 311 6.83 7.41 5.02
C GLU A 311 6.36 8.78 4.52
N LEU A 312 5.11 9.15 4.84
CA LEU A 312 4.54 10.44 4.48
C LEU A 312 5.35 11.61 5.04
N ARG A 313 5.77 11.52 6.31
CA ARG A 313 6.59 12.56 6.95
C ARG A 313 7.95 12.73 6.28
N ARG A 314 8.66 11.62 6.01
CA ARG A 314 9.95 11.67 5.31
C ARG A 314 9.79 12.28 3.92
N TRP A 315 8.76 11.87 3.20
CA TRP A 315 8.47 12.43 1.88
C TRP A 315 8.17 13.94 1.94
N LEU A 316 7.35 14.39 2.90
CA LEU A 316 7.09 15.82 3.12
C LEU A 316 8.36 16.59 3.46
N GLU A 317 9.29 16.01 4.22
CA GLU A 317 10.58 16.62 4.50
C GLU A 317 11.45 16.75 3.24
N CYS A 318 11.48 15.72 2.38
CA CYS A 318 12.15 15.82 1.09
C CYS A 318 11.53 16.92 0.21
N VAL A 319 10.21 17.09 0.23
CA VAL A 319 9.54 18.19 -0.48
C VAL A 319 9.92 19.56 0.09
N LYS A 320 10.05 19.69 1.41
CA LYS A 320 10.53 20.94 2.05
C LYS A 320 11.94 21.29 1.58
N ILE A 321 12.84 20.31 1.56
CA ILE A 321 14.23 20.48 1.11
C ILE A 321 14.28 20.87 -0.37
N LEU A 322 13.42 20.30 -1.21
CA LEU A 322 13.38 20.60 -2.65
C LEU A 322 13.00 22.05 -2.96
N VAL A 323 12.19 22.68 -2.10
CA VAL A 323 11.60 24.00 -2.33
C VAL A 323 12.31 25.10 -1.50
N SER A 324 13.25 24.72 -0.61
CA SER A 324 14.02 25.64 0.24
C SER A 324 15.23 26.22 -0.49
#